data_AF-A0AAD7T1M6-F1
#
_entry.id   AF-A0AAD7T1M6-F1
#
_cell.length_a   1.000
_cell.length_b   1.000
_cell.length_c   1.000
_cell.angle_alpha   90.00
_cell.angle_beta   90.00
_cell.angle_gamma   90.00
#
_symmetry.space_group_name_H-M   'P 1'
#
loop_
_entity.id
_entity.type
_entity.pdbx_description
1 polymer ?
#
loop_
_entity_poly.entity_id
_entity_poly.type
_entity_poly.pdbx_seq_one_letter_code
_entity_poly.pdbx_strand_id
1 'polypeptide(L)'
;MERLKTCILTRKQELHDTCEWLQLARFKAAELTFIWQYVQVMEPLAKVLDVLQSDKMAYSGGLVPTIEILLEKMKRIRHEFNLHYYGPMVMTHRARKLESHGPAWS
;
A
#
# COMPACT_ATOMS: atom_id res chain seq x y z
N MET A 1 -7.45 -7.49 -4.75
CA MET A 1 -7.18 -7.03 -3.37
C MET A 1 -8.41 -7.07 -2.48
N GLU A 2 -9.58 -6.55 -2.92
CA GLU A 2 -10.81 -6.53 -2.10
C GLU A 2 -11.22 -7.88 -1.51
N ARG A 3 -11.26 -8.94 -2.32
CA ARG A 3 -11.60 -10.30 -1.83
C ARG A 3 -10.67 -10.77 -0.71
N LEU A 4 -9.37 -10.51 -0.85
CA LEU A 4 -8.36 -10.87 0.15
C LEU A 4 -8.58 -10.09 1.46
N LYS A 5 -8.88 -8.79 1.34
CA LYS A 5 -9.21 -7.91 2.47
C LYS A 5 -10.45 -8.41 3.23
N THR A 6 -11.52 -8.75 2.51
CA THR A 6 -12.75 -9.30 3.10
C THR A 6 -12.51 -10.65 3.78
N CYS A 7 -11.79 -11.57 3.11
CA CYS A 7 -11.49 -12.88 3.69
C CYS A 7 -10.67 -12.78 4.98
N ILE A 8 -9.61 -11.97 4.99
CA ILE A 8 -8.68 -11.89 6.12
C ILE A 8 -9.26 -11.08 7.29
N LEU A 9 -10.04 -10.04 7.02
CA LEU A 9 -10.52 -9.12 8.07
C LEU A 9 -11.90 -9.46 8.59
N THR A 10 -12.77 -10.00 7.75
CA THR A 10 -14.18 -10.18 8.09
C THR A 10 -14.51 -11.65 8.36
N ARG A 11 -13.78 -12.59 7.74
CA ARG A 11 -14.08 -14.02 7.75
C ARG A 11 -12.97 -14.85 8.39
N LYS A 12 -12.41 -14.37 9.51
CA LYS A 12 -11.34 -15.07 10.24
C LYS A 12 -11.71 -16.51 10.61
N GLN A 13 -12.95 -16.76 11.01
CA GLN A 13 -13.41 -18.10 11.36
C GLN A 13 -13.41 -19.03 10.14
N GLU A 14 -13.99 -18.59 9.01
CA GLU A 14 -13.99 -19.36 7.76
C GLU A 14 -12.56 -19.65 7.27
N LEU A 15 -11.63 -18.71 7.47
CA LEU A 15 -10.22 -18.90 7.16
C LEU A 15 -9.59 -19.99 8.05
N HIS A 16 -9.90 -19.97 9.35
CA HIS A 16 -9.45 -21.01 10.28
C HIS A 16 -10.01 -22.37 9.92
N ASP A 17 -11.33 -22.47 9.69
CA ASP A 17 -12.01 -23.72 9.33
C ASP A 17 -11.43 -24.29 8.03
N THR A 18 -11.11 -23.43 7.06
CA THR A 18 -10.46 -23.82 5.81
C THR A 18 -9.04 -24.34 6.05
N CYS A 19 -8.24 -23.69 6.89
CA CYS A 19 -6.91 -24.19 7.26
C CYS A 19 -7.01 -25.57 7.92
N GLU A 20 -7.98 -25.79 8.81
CA GLU A 20 -8.19 -27.09 9.46
C GLU A 20 -8.61 -28.17 8.48
N TRP A 21 -9.57 -27.87 7.60
CA TRP A 21 -10.01 -28.78 6.56
C TRP A 21 -8.85 -29.18 5.63
N LEU A 22 -7.96 -28.24 5.32
CA LEU A 22 -6.75 -28.47 4.52
C LEU A 22 -5.57 -29.05 5.32
N GLN A 23 -5.72 -29.29 6.63
CA GLN A 23 -4.64 -29.73 7.53
C GLN A 23 -3.41 -28.79 7.53
N LEU A 24 -3.64 -27.50 7.31
CA LEU A 24 -2.62 -26.45 7.34
C LEU A 24 -2.56 -25.79 8.71
N ALA A 25 -1.38 -25.28 9.06
CA ALA A 25 -1.21 -24.47 10.26
C ALA A 25 -2.10 -23.21 10.18
N ARG A 26 -2.79 -22.91 11.28
CA ARG A 26 -3.57 -21.68 11.41
C ARG A 26 -2.64 -20.46 11.42
N PHE A 27 -3.08 -19.37 10.80
CA PHE A 27 -2.34 -18.11 10.85
C PHE A 27 -2.28 -17.55 12.28
N LYS A 28 -1.09 -17.07 12.66
CA LYS A 28 -0.86 -16.32 13.89
C LYS A 28 -1.41 -14.90 13.73
N ALA A 29 -1.75 -14.26 14.86
CA ALA A 29 -2.22 -12.88 14.87
C ALA A 29 -1.23 -11.91 14.21
N ALA A 30 0.08 -12.14 14.39
CA ALA A 30 1.14 -11.36 13.76
C ALA A 30 1.14 -11.52 12.22
N GLU A 31 0.93 -12.73 11.72
CA GLU A 31 0.88 -13.02 10.28
C GLU A 31 -0.35 -12.37 9.63
N LEU A 32 -1.51 -12.44 10.29
CA LEU A 32 -2.72 -11.74 9.82
C LEU A 32 -2.54 -10.22 9.82
N THR A 33 -1.85 -9.68 10.83
CA THR A 33 -1.53 -8.25 10.91
C THR A 33 -0.58 -7.84 9.78
N PHE A 34 0.43 -8.66 9.49
CA PHE A 34 1.34 -8.45 8.38
C PHE A 34 0.60 -8.42 7.04
N ILE A 35 -0.24 -9.43 6.76
CA ILE A 35 -0.98 -9.49 5.49
C ILE A 35 -1.96 -8.33 5.37
N TRP A 36 -2.59 -7.92 6.48
CA TRP A 36 -3.46 -6.75 6.46
C TRP A 36 -2.71 -5.47 6.09
N GLN A 37 -1.57 -5.20 6.71
CA GLN A 37 -0.75 -4.02 6.38
C GLN A 37 -0.25 -4.08 4.93
N TYR A 38 0.14 -5.26 4.45
CA TYR A 38 0.51 -5.49 3.05
C TYR A 38 -0.62 -5.04 2.11
N VAL A 39 -1.85 -5.49 2.37
CA VAL A 39 -3.00 -5.15 1.52
C VAL A 39 -3.24 -3.65 1.49
N GLN A 40 -3.19 -2.97 2.64
CA GLN A 40 -3.40 -1.52 2.70
C GLN A 40 -2.37 -0.74 1.89
N VAL A 41 -1.09 -1.14 1.93
CA VAL A 41 -0.01 -0.43 1.23
C VAL A 41 0.02 -0.79 -0.25
N MET A 42 -0.18 -2.06 -0.59
CA MET A 42 -0.04 -2.54 -1.96
C MET A 42 -1.26 -2.27 -2.82
N GLU A 43 -2.47 -2.13 -2.25
CA GLU A 43 -3.67 -1.84 -3.02
C GLU A 43 -3.60 -0.51 -3.80
N PRO A 44 -3.29 0.66 -3.20
CA PRO A 44 -3.15 1.90 -3.94
C PRO A 44 -1.96 1.86 -4.91
N LEU A 45 -0.87 1.17 -4.55
CA LEU A 45 0.29 1.00 -5.42
C LEU A 45 -0.06 0.21 -6.68
N ALA A 46 -0.72 -0.94 -6.53
CA ALA A 46 -1.17 -1.77 -7.64
C ALA A 46 -2.12 -1.00 -8.56
N LYS A 47 -3.11 -0.28 -8.00
CA LYS A 47 -4.03 0.56 -8.78
C LYS A 47 -3.30 1.63 -9.60
N VAL A 48 -2.24 2.23 -9.05
CA VAL A 48 -1.43 3.24 -9.76
C VAL A 48 -0.58 2.58 -10.84
N LEU A 49 0.01 1.43 -10.56
CA LEU A 49 0.75 0.66 -11.57
C LEU A 49 -0.16 0.25 -12.72
N ASP A 50 -1.37 -0.24 -12.45
CA ASP A 50 -2.36 -0.59 -13.49
C ASP A 50 -2.69 0.61 -14.39
N VAL A 51 -2.80 1.81 -13.81
CA VAL A 51 -3.01 3.05 -14.57
C VAL A 51 -1.78 3.39 -15.41
N LEU A 52 -0.59 3.43 -14.80
CA LEU A 52 0.65 3.85 -15.47
C LEU A 52 1.11 2.86 -16.55
N GLN A 53 0.86 1.57 -16.35
CA GLN A 53 1.22 0.49 -17.27
C GLN A 53 0.14 0.23 -18.32
N SER A 54 -1.00 0.92 -18.26
CA SER A 54 -1.99 0.86 -19.33
C SER A 54 -1.46 1.55 -20.58
N ASP A 55 -1.62 0.91 -21.75
CA ASP A 55 -1.22 1.43 -23.06
C ASP A 55 -1.74 2.86 -23.35
N LYS A 56 -2.81 3.30 -22.67
CA LYS A 56 -3.42 4.63 -22.84
C LYS A 56 -2.71 5.74 -22.05
N MET A 57 -1.94 5.41 -21.02
CA MET A 57 -1.35 6.38 -20.08
C MET A 57 0.17 6.45 -20.12
N ALA A 58 0.82 5.54 -20.84
CA ALA A 58 2.28 5.48 -20.97
C ALA A 58 2.90 6.77 -21.59
N TYR A 59 2.11 7.62 -22.26
CA TYR A 59 2.60 8.78 -23.03
C TYR A 59 1.86 10.11 -22.77
N SER A 60 0.88 10.17 -21.85
CA SER A 60 -0.17 11.21 -21.85
C SER A 60 -0.13 12.21 -20.69
N GLY A 61 1.05 12.56 -20.16
CA GLY A 61 1.20 13.62 -19.14
C GLY A 61 0.57 13.30 -17.77
N GLY A 62 -0.16 12.19 -17.63
CA GLY A 62 -0.80 11.74 -16.39
C GLY A 62 0.15 11.13 -15.37
N LEU A 63 1.44 10.97 -15.70
CA LEU A 63 2.43 10.34 -14.81
C LEU A 63 2.57 11.09 -13.48
N VAL A 64 2.88 12.38 -13.54
CA VAL A 64 3.07 13.24 -12.36
C VAL A 64 1.82 13.25 -11.45
N PRO A 65 0.61 13.58 -11.96
CA PRO A 65 -0.57 13.61 -11.10
C PRO A 65 -0.92 12.22 -10.54
N THR A 66 -0.69 11.13 -11.29
CA THR A 66 -0.93 9.77 -10.77
C THR A 66 0.02 9.41 -9.63
N ILE A 67 1.29 9.81 -9.74
CA ILE A 67 2.28 9.64 -8.66
C ILE A 67 1.94 10.52 -7.45
N GLU A 68 1.50 11.77 -7.65
CA GLU A 68 1.08 12.65 -6.56
C GLU A 68 -0.10 12.05 -5.78
N ILE A 69 -1.12 11.53 -6.47
CA ILE A 69 -2.24 10.81 -5.86
C ILE A 69 -1.75 9.60 -5.05
N LEU A 70 -0.78 8.84 -5.56
CA LEU A 70 -0.18 7.73 -4.82
C LEU A 70 0.47 8.21 -3.53
N LEU A 71 1.29 9.26 -3.60
CA LEU A 71 2.00 9.81 -2.44
C LEU A 71 1.03 10.33 -1.38
N GLU A 72 -0.05 11.00 -1.77
CA GLU A 72 -1.10 11.44 -0.84
C GLU A 72 -1.80 10.26 -0.16
N LYS A 73 -2.15 9.21 -0.91
CA LYS A 73 -2.74 7.99 -0.34
C LYS A 73 -1.77 7.31 0.63
N MET A 74 -0.49 7.23 0.30
CA MET A 74 0.53 6.66 1.19
C MET A 74 0.74 7.49 2.46
N LYS A 75 0.73 8.83 2.36
CA LYS A 75 0.75 9.72 3.54
C LYS A 75 -0.45 9.47 4.44
N ARG A 76 -1.65 9.37 3.86
CA ARG A 76 -2.87 9.08 4.61
C ARG A 76 -2.80 7.75 5.37
N ILE A 77 -2.39 6.67 4.69
CA ILE A 77 -2.22 5.35 5.30
C ILE A 77 -1.24 5.41 6.48
N ARG A 78 -0.17 6.21 6.37
CA ARG A 78 0.79 6.43 7.46
C ARG A 78 0.15 7.08 8.68
N HIS A 79 -0.76 8.03 8.49
CA HIS A 79 -1.43 8.74 9.57
C HIS A 79 -2.57 7.93 10.19
N GLU A 80 -3.32 7.17 9.37
CA GLU A 80 -4.49 6.42 9.80
C GLU A 80 -4.14 5.07 10.44
N PHE A 81 -3.03 4.44 10.04
CA PHE A 81 -2.67 3.10 10.49
C PHE A 81 -1.30 3.04 11.16
N ASN A 82 -1.21 2.29 12.26
CA ASN A 82 0.06 1.97 12.90
C ASN A 82 0.75 0.83 12.11
N LEU A 83 1.57 1.20 11.13
CA LEU A 83 2.27 0.29 10.23
C LEU A 83 3.56 -0.27 10.85
N HIS A 84 3.43 -1.32 11.67
CA HIS A 84 4.58 -1.98 12.28
C HIS A 84 5.55 -2.64 11.26
N TYR A 85 5.01 -3.34 10.25
CA TYR A 85 5.81 -4.11 9.28
C TYR A 85 6.15 -3.30 8.02
N TYR A 86 5.27 -2.38 7.60
CA TYR A 86 5.39 -1.65 6.33
C TYR A 86 5.80 -0.18 6.48
N GLY A 87 6.05 0.27 7.71
CA GLY A 87 6.49 1.64 8.00
C GLY A 87 7.63 2.12 7.11
N PRO A 88 8.76 1.40 6.98
CA PRO A 88 9.90 1.84 6.18
C PRO A 88 9.59 2.11 4.70
N MET A 89 8.70 1.31 4.08
CA MET A 89 8.33 1.48 2.67
C MET A 89 7.45 2.69 2.43
N VAL A 90 6.60 3.05 3.40
CA VAL A 90 5.77 4.25 3.33
C VAL A 90 6.56 5.49 3.77
N MET A 91 7.63 5.33 4.55
CA MET A 91 8.44 6.40 5.18
C MET A 91 9.58 6.95 4.32
N THR A 92 9.51 6.87 2.99
CA THR A 92 10.59 7.36 2.09
C THR A 92 11.06 8.76 2.48
N HIS A 93 12.27 8.87 3.04
CA HIS A 93 12.92 10.08 3.55
C HIS A 93 13.33 11.09 2.47
N ARG A 94 12.81 10.97 1.25
CA ARG A 94 13.22 11.78 0.10
C ARG A 94 12.53 13.14 0.01
N ALA A 95 11.94 13.63 1.10
CA ALA A 95 11.26 14.92 1.18
C ALA A 95 12.01 15.94 2.07
N ARG A 96 13.36 15.93 2.07
CA ARG A 96 14.13 17.00 2.74
C ARG A 96 15.25 17.61 1.89
N LYS A 97 15.39 17.26 0.60
CA LYS A 97 16.49 17.78 -0.25
C LYS A 97 16.02 18.50 -1.51
N LEU A 98 14.86 19.16 -1.46
CA LEU A 98 14.40 20.06 -2.53
C LEU A 98 13.96 21.45 -2.03
N GLU A 99 13.92 21.70 -0.72
CA GLU A 99 13.55 23.03 -0.17
C GLU A 99 14.75 23.87 0.29
N SER A 100 15.99 23.37 0.18
CA SER A 100 17.18 24.11 0.67
C SER A 100 17.86 25.00 -0.36
N HIS A 101 17.43 25.03 -1.62
CA HIS A 101 17.97 25.95 -2.64
C HIS A 101 16.80 26.70 -3.29
N GLY A 102 16.39 27.79 -2.64
CA GLY A 102 15.55 28.81 -3.29
C GLY A 102 16.30 29.46 -4.46
N PRO A 103 15.60 30.07 -5.43
CA PRO A 103 16.25 30.66 -6.57
C PRO A 103 16.99 31.93 -6.13
N ALA A 104 18.32 31.90 -6.22
CA ALA A 104 19.15 33.08 -6.20
C ALA A 104 19.00 33.81 -7.54
N TRP A 105 18.07 34.75 -7.61
CA TRP A 105 18.11 35.82 -8.61
C TRP A 105 18.73 37.03 -7.94
N SER A 106 19.99 37.29 -8.29
CA SER A 106 20.57 38.63 -8.30
C SER A 106 20.08 39.37 -9.53
#